data_AF-A0A150FTG4-F1
#
_entry.id   AF-A0A150FTG4-F1
#
_cell.length_a   1.000
_cell.length_b   1.000
_cell.length_c   1.000
_cell.angle_alpha   90.00
_cell.angle_beta   90.00
_cell.angle_gamma   90.00
#
_symmetry.space_group_name_H-M   'P 1'
#
loop_
_entity.id
_entity.type
_entity.pdbx_description
1 polymer ?
#
loop_
_entity_poly.entity_id
_entity_poly.type
_entity_poly.pdbx_seq_one_letter_code
_entity_poly.pdbx_strand_id
1 'polypeptide(L)' 'MNVDRAQPHEKLIAALDEYGADLTLFEVADVDTLWRGGYRSVRGLQTATRQGLTAAGLPPGIVDHILALQAVQLF' A
#
# COMPACT_ATOMS: atom_id res chain seq x y z
N MET A 1 13.02 26.96 -2.16
CA MET A 1 12.89 25.76 -3.00
C MET A 1 12.31 24.67 -2.10
N ASN A 2 11.01 24.41 -2.20
CA ASN A 2 10.28 23.51 -1.30
C ASN A 2 9.46 22.57 -2.17
N VAL A 3 10.17 21.61 -2.75
CA VAL A 3 9.63 20.49 -3.51
C VAL A 3 10.29 19.25 -2.92
N ASP A 4 9.70 18.08 -3.12
CA ASP A 4 10.32 16.75 -2.87
C ASP A 4 10.06 16.03 -1.53
N ARG A 5 9.21 16.54 -0.62
CA ARG A 5 8.73 15.70 0.52
C ARG A 5 7.30 15.14 0.37
N ALA A 6 6.46 15.71 -0.49
CA ALA A 6 5.11 15.20 -0.75
C ALA A 6 5.05 14.05 -1.80
N GLN A 7 6.00 14.04 -2.73
CA GLN A 7 6.05 13.10 -3.86
C GLN A 7 6.05 11.60 -3.52
N PRO A 8 6.74 11.10 -2.47
CA PRO A 8 6.74 9.66 -2.20
C PRO A 8 5.36 9.15 -1.75
N HIS A 9 4.63 9.95 -0.98
CA HIS A 9 3.31 9.59 -0.49
C HIS A 9 2.26 9.62 -1.60
N GLU A 10 2.29 10.66 -2.43
CA GLU A 10 1.40 10.79 -3.60
C GLU A 10 1.61 9.64 -4.60
N LYS A 11 2.84 9.19 -4.82
CA LYS A 11 3.12 8.03 -5.69
C LYS A 11 2.56 6.72 -5.12
N LEU A 12 2.65 6.51 -3.80
CA LEU A 12 2.08 5.33 -3.17
C LEU A 12 0.55 5.37 -3.18
N ILE A 13 -0.05 6.53 -2.92
CA ILE A 13 -1.50 6.73 -3.03
C ILE A 13 -1.97 6.46 -4.46
N ALA A 14 -1.28 6.99 -5.47
CA ALA A 14 -1.59 6.70 -6.88
C ALA A 14 -1.44 5.21 -7.21
N ALA A 15 -0.43 4.53 -6.66
CA ALA A 15 -0.27 3.09 -6.84
C ALA A 15 -1.38 2.29 -6.15
N LEU A 16 -1.84 2.70 -4.97
CA LEU A 16 -2.96 2.09 -4.28
C LEU A 16 -4.27 2.29 -5.06
N ASP A 17 -4.50 3.49 -5.59
CA ASP A 17 -5.65 3.82 -6.43
C ASP A 17 -5.66 3.01 -7.74
N GLU A 18 -4.53 2.96 -8.44
CA GLU A 18 -4.35 2.13 -9.65
C GLU A 18 -4.53 0.63 -9.34
N TYR A 19 -4.19 0.23 -8.13
CA TYR A 19 -4.41 -1.14 -7.65
C TYR A 19 -5.88 -1.44 -7.29
N GLY A 20 -6.75 -0.43 -7.31
CA GLY A 20 -8.16 -0.53 -6.95
C GLY A 20 -8.41 -0.51 -5.44
N ALA A 21 -7.44 -0.07 -4.65
CA ALA A 21 -7.57 0.01 -3.21
C ALA A 21 -8.45 1.20 -2.82
N ASP A 22 -9.44 0.93 -1.99
CA ASP A 22 -10.19 1.99 -1.32
C ASP A 22 -9.30 2.81 -0.37
N LEU A 23 -8.88 3.99 -0.83
CA LEU A 23 -8.01 4.91 -0.10
C LEU A 23 -8.64 5.43 1.20
N THR A 24 -9.97 5.37 1.34
CA THR A 24 -10.66 5.84 2.55
C THR A 24 -10.38 4.95 3.76
N LEU A 25 -9.93 3.71 3.53
CA LEU A 25 -9.57 2.78 4.59
C LEU A 25 -8.17 3.04 5.15
N PHE A 26 -7.29 3.70 4.39
CA PHE A 26 -5.89 3.88 4.76
C PHE A 26 -5.68 5.14 5.59
N GLU A 27 -5.07 4.99 6.76
CA GLU A 27 -4.57 6.13 7.50
C GLU A 27 -3.19 6.55 6.98
N VAL A 28 -2.80 7.80 7.24
CA VAL A 28 -1.46 8.32 6.89
C VAL A 28 -0.35 7.43 7.46
N ALA A 29 -0.57 6.84 8.64
CA ALA A 29 0.37 5.92 9.27
C ALA A 29 0.52 4.59 8.52
N ASP A 30 -0.57 4.06 7.93
CA ASP A 30 -0.54 2.83 7.14
C ASP A 30 0.25 3.04 5.85
N VAL A 31 0.03 4.19 5.20
CA VAL A 31 0.75 4.55 3.97
C VAL A 31 2.24 4.77 4.25
N ASP A 32 2.61 5.41 5.38
CA ASP A 32 4.02 5.50 5.79
C ASP A 32 4.62 4.10 6.09
N THR A 33 3.84 3.21 6.69
CA THR A 33 4.25 1.83 6.99
C THR A 33 4.51 1.03 5.73
N LEU A 34 3.61 1.10 4.74
CA LEU A 34 3.78 0.51 3.41
C LEU A 34 5.03 1.06 2.71
N TRP A 35 5.24 2.38 2.79
CA TRP A 35 6.41 3.03 2.21
C TRP A 35 7.73 2.53 2.82
N ARG A 36 7.78 2.39 4.15
CA ARG A 36 8.94 1.83 4.87
C ARG A 36 9.14 0.34 4.60
N GLY A 37 8.05 -0.41 4.45
CA GLY A 37 8.05 -1.83 4.08
C GLY A 37 8.50 -2.10 2.65
N GLY A 38 8.71 -1.05 1.84
CA GLY A 38 9.16 -1.18 0.44
C GLY A 38 8.05 -1.40 -0.57
N TYR A 39 6.78 -1.37 -0.14
CA TYR A 39 5.59 -1.56 -0.97
C TYR A 39 5.21 -0.25 -1.69
N ARG A 40 6.12 0.29 -2.50
CA ARG A 40 6.02 1.65 -3.08
C ARG A 40 5.39 1.69 -4.47
N SER A 41 4.85 0.58 -4.94
CA SER A 41 4.39 0.42 -6.33
C SER A 41 3.37 -0.71 -6.41
N VAL A 42 2.52 -0.69 -7.43
CA VAL A 42 1.54 -1.76 -7.70
C VAL A 42 2.17 -3.15 -7.68
N ARG A 43 3.32 -3.31 -8.36
CA ARG A 43 4.04 -4.59 -8.35
C ARG A 43 4.49 -5.01 -6.95
N GLY A 44 4.94 -4.06 -6.14
CA GLY A 44 5.32 -4.32 -4.74
C GLY A 44 4.12 -4.80 -3.93
N LEU A 45 2.97 -4.15 -4.10
CA LEU A 45 1.70 -4.52 -3.49
C LEU A 45 1.21 -5.89 -3.99
N GLN A 46 1.35 -6.21 -5.28
CA GLN A 46 1.00 -7.52 -5.87
C GLN A 46 1.88 -8.67 -5.35
N THR A 47 3.15 -8.39 -5.03
CA THR A 47 4.06 -9.38 -4.45
C THR A 47 4.04 -9.41 -2.92
N ALA A 48 3.26 -8.52 -2.29
CA ALA A 48 3.19 -8.44 -0.84
C ALA A 48 2.59 -9.72 -0.27
N THR A 49 3.15 -10.21 0.83
CA THR A 49 2.60 -11.38 1.52
C THR A 49 1.92 -10.94 2.80
N ARG A 50 0.90 -11.70 3.24
CA ARG A 50 0.26 -11.46 4.54
C ARG A 50 1.29 -11.32 5.65
N GLN A 51 2.27 -12.22 5.69
CA GLN A 51 3.35 -12.20 6.67
C GLN A 51 4.20 -10.94 6.57
N GLY A 52 4.56 -10.48 5.37
CA GLY A 52 5.36 -9.26 5.17
C GLY A 52 4.60 -7.99 5.60
N LEU A 53 3.32 -7.90 5.26
CA LEU A 53 2.47 -6.77 5.63
C LEU A 53 2.22 -6.71 7.14
N THR A 54 1.92 -7.86 7.78
CA THR A 54 1.78 -7.94 9.23
C THR A 54 3.09 -7.64 9.95
N ALA A 55 4.23 -8.12 9.44
CA ALA A 55 5.55 -7.84 10.02
C ALA A 55 5.94 -6.35 9.89
N ALA A 56 5.47 -5.66 8.84
CA ALA A 56 5.63 -4.22 8.71
C ALA A 56 4.84 -3.43 9.77
N GLY A 57 3.86 -4.06 10.44
CA GLY A 57 3.02 -3.43 11.45
C GLY A 57 1.67 -2.95 10.92
N LEU A 58 1.26 -3.38 9.71
CA LEU A 58 -0.05 -3.01 9.18
C LEU A 58 -1.18 -3.68 9.96
N PRO A 59 -2.29 -2.96 10.18
CA PRO A 59 -3.45 -3.53 10.83
C PRO A 59 -4.09 -4.63 9.97
N PRO A 60 -4.67 -5.67 10.59
CA PRO A 60 -5.21 -6.84 9.87
C PRO A 60 -6.24 -6.49 8.78
N GLY A 61 -7.04 -5.44 8.98
CA GLY A 61 -8.02 -4.99 7.98
C GLY A 61 -7.39 -4.49 6.68
N ILE A 62 -6.30 -3.71 6.79
CA ILE A 62 -5.55 -3.23 5.61
C ILE A 62 -4.83 -4.37 4.93
N VAL A 63 -4.25 -5.28 5.72
CA VAL A 63 -3.60 -6.48 5.18
C VAL A 63 -4.59 -7.30 4.36
N ASP A 64 -5.78 -7.56 4.89
CA ASP A 64 -6.79 -8.36 4.19
C ASP A 64 -7.30 -7.66 2.93
N HIS A 65 -7.51 -6.35 2.98
CA HIS A 65 -7.89 -5.54 1.83
C HIS A 65 -6.87 -5.62 0.68
N ILE A 66 -5.58 -5.41 0.97
CA ILE A 66 -4.52 -5.51 -0.05
C ILE A 66 -4.46 -6.92 -0.66
N LEU A 67 -4.61 -7.97 0.15
CA LEU A 67 -4.61 -9.35 -0.33
C LEU A 67 -5.88 -9.71 -1.12
N ALA A 68 -7.02 -9.11 -0.78
CA ALA A 68 -8.25 -9.27 -1.56
C ALA A 68 -8.08 -8.68 -2.97
N LEU A 69 -7.44 -7.52 -3.10
CA LEU A 69 -7.12 -6.92 -4.39
C LEU A 69 -6.16 -7.78 -5.23
N GLN A 70 -5.19 -8.47 -4.59
CA GLN A 70 -4.34 -9.45 -5.28
C GLN A 70 -5.16 -10.57 -5.91
N ALA A 71 -6.13 -11.12 -5.17
CA ALA A 71 -6.97 -12.20 -5.65
C ALA A 71 -7.85 -11.77 -6.84
N VAL A 72 -8.26 -10.49 -6.89
CA VAL A 72 -9.09 -9.94 -7.98
C VAL A 72 -8.26 -9.66 -9.23
N GLN A 73 -7.00 -9.24 -9.11
CA GLN A 73 -6.12 -8.92 -10.24
C GLN A 73 -5.50 -10.15 -10.94
N LEU A 74 -5.72 -11.36 -10.43
CA LEU A 74 -5.20 -12.61 -11.00
C LEU A 74 -6.10 -13.24 -12.08
N PHE A 75 -7.18 -12.55 -12.48
CA PHE A 75 -8.13 -12.96 -13.53
C PHE A 75 -8.20 -11.93 -14.65
#